data_AF-A0A081XQL2-F1
#
_entry.id   AF-A0A081XQL2-F1
#
_cell.length_a   1.000
_cell.length_b   1.000
_cell.length_c   1.000
_cell.angle_alpha   90.00
_cell.angle_beta   90.00
_cell.angle_gamma   90.00
#
_symmetry.space_group_name_H-M   'P 1'
#
loop_
_entity.id
_entity.type
_entity.pdbx_description
1 polymer ?
#
loop_
_entity_poly.entity_id
_entity_poly.type
_entity_poly.pdbx_seq_one_letter_code
_entity_poly.pdbx_strand_id
1 'polypeptide(L)'
;MNYQPTPEDKFTFGLWTVGWQGRDPFGDATRRALDPVESVRRLAELGAHGVTFHDDDLIPFGSSDSEREEHVKRFRQALDDTGMKVPMATTNLFTHPVFKDGGFTANDRDVRRYALRKTMRNIDLAAELGAQTYVAWGGREGAESGAAKDVRVALDRMKEAFDLLGEYVTTQGYDIRFAIEPKPNEPRGDILLPTIGHALAFIERLERPELYGVNPEVGHEQMAGLNFPHGIAQALWAGKLFHIDLNGQSGIKYDQDLRFGAGDLRAAFWLVDLLESAGYEGPRHFDFKPPRTEDFDGVWASAAGCMRNYLILKERAAAFRADPEVQEALRAARLDQLAQATAADGLQSLLDDRSAFEDFDPDAAAARGMAFEHLDQLAMDHLLGARG
;
A
#
# COMPACT_ATOMS: atom_id res chain seq x y z
N MET A 1 -24.58 5.54 -15.82
CA MET A 1 -23.96 5.41 -14.48
C MET A 1 -22.93 6.52 -14.31
N ASN A 2 -22.81 7.09 -13.11
CA ASN A 2 -21.90 8.20 -12.83
C ASN A 2 -20.77 7.68 -11.93
N TYR A 3 -19.52 7.73 -12.39
CA TYR A 3 -18.34 7.33 -11.61
C TYR A 3 -17.63 8.56 -11.05
N GLN A 4 -18.42 9.49 -10.50
CA GLN A 4 -17.90 10.70 -9.88
C GLN A 4 -17.53 10.37 -8.43
N PRO A 5 -16.24 10.51 -8.04
CA PRO A 5 -15.82 10.24 -6.67
C PRO A 5 -16.36 11.30 -5.71
N THR A 6 -16.50 10.87 -4.46
CA THR A 6 -16.89 11.72 -3.33
C THR A 6 -15.92 11.50 -2.16
N PRO A 7 -15.78 12.46 -1.23
CA PRO A 7 -14.92 12.28 -0.07
C PRO A 7 -15.24 11.05 0.80
N GLU A 8 -16.46 10.51 0.71
CA GLU A 8 -16.90 9.28 1.37
C GLU A 8 -16.18 8.02 0.84
N ASP A 9 -15.67 8.06 -0.39
CA ASP A 9 -14.91 6.96 -1.00
C ASP A 9 -13.48 6.85 -0.41
N LYS A 10 -13.06 7.81 0.43
CA LYS A 10 -11.76 7.84 1.11
C LYS A 10 -10.55 7.77 0.17
N PHE A 11 -10.67 8.32 -1.03
CA PHE A 11 -9.55 8.44 -1.98
C PHE A 11 -8.55 9.49 -1.52
N THR A 12 -7.27 9.14 -1.48
CA THR A 12 -6.20 10.04 -1.02
C THR A 12 -4.99 9.99 -1.94
N PHE A 13 -4.17 11.03 -1.90
CA PHE A 13 -2.99 11.17 -2.76
C PHE A 13 -1.81 11.77 -2.01
N GLY A 14 -0.61 11.25 -2.22
CA GLY A 14 0.61 11.85 -1.72
C GLY A 14 0.91 13.16 -2.44
N LEU A 15 1.39 14.19 -1.74
CA LEU A 15 1.82 15.44 -2.38
C LEU A 15 2.89 15.20 -3.46
N TRP A 16 3.74 14.19 -3.26
CA TRP A 16 4.78 13.79 -4.20
C TRP A 16 4.27 13.16 -5.49
N THR A 17 2.99 12.73 -5.54
CA THR A 17 2.41 12.01 -6.68
C THR A 17 2.12 12.96 -7.83
N VAL A 18 1.05 13.76 -7.71
CA VAL A 18 0.72 14.85 -8.64
C VAL A 18 1.81 15.92 -8.69
N GLY A 19 2.57 16.07 -7.60
CA GLY A 19 3.73 16.96 -7.50
C GLY A 19 4.99 16.47 -8.22
N TRP A 20 5.02 15.24 -8.75
CA TRP A 20 6.20 14.72 -9.41
C TRP A 20 6.54 15.51 -10.68
N GLN A 21 7.73 16.10 -10.67
CA GLN A 21 8.21 17.00 -11.72
C GLN A 21 8.62 16.29 -13.02
N GLY A 22 8.63 14.96 -13.07
CA GLY A 22 9.01 14.20 -14.26
C GLY A 22 10.50 13.90 -14.40
N ARG A 23 11.32 14.20 -13.38
CA ARG A 23 12.75 13.84 -13.37
C ARG A 23 12.88 12.34 -13.10
N ASP A 24 13.59 11.66 -13.98
CA ASP A 24 13.91 10.23 -13.90
C ASP A 24 15.44 10.03 -14.00
N PRO A 25 15.98 8.79 -13.97
CA PRO A 25 17.42 8.57 -14.02
C PRO A 25 18.12 9.07 -15.30
N PHE A 26 17.37 9.39 -16.35
CA PHE A 26 17.89 9.68 -17.70
C PHE A 26 17.41 11.03 -18.27
N GLY A 27 16.63 11.81 -17.53
CA GLY A 27 16.09 13.08 -18.01
C GLY A 27 15.75 14.07 -16.91
N ASP A 28 15.91 15.35 -17.24
CA ASP A 28 15.50 16.45 -16.40
C ASP A 28 13.98 16.49 -16.18
N ALA A 29 13.56 17.29 -15.20
CA ALA A 29 12.16 17.59 -14.92
C ALA A 29 11.47 18.19 -16.16
N THR A 30 10.25 17.74 -16.44
CA THR A 30 9.41 18.25 -17.53
C THR A 30 8.34 19.22 -17.03
N ARG A 31 8.11 19.30 -15.71
CA ARG A 31 7.14 20.18 -15.06
C ARG A 31 7.79 20.99 -13.93
N ARG A 32 7.25 22.19 -13.68
CA ARG A 32 7.60 22.98 -12.49
C ARG A 32 7.14 22.24 -11.22
N ALA A 33 7.70 22.62 -10.07
CA ALA A 33 7.16 22.19 -8.79
C ALA A 33 5.72 22.71 -8.60
N LEU A 34 4.88 21.89 -7.98
CA LEU A 34 3.56 22.30 -7.50
C LEU A 34 3.67 22.81 -6.06
N ASP A 35 2.95 23.89 -5.77
CA ASP A 35 2.75 24.32 -4.39
C ASP A 35 1.78 23.34 -3.70
N PRO A 36 2.09 22.80 -2.50
CA PRO A 36 1.16 21.95 -1.76
C PRO A 36 -0.25 22.50 -1.63
N VAL A 37 -0.42 23.83 -1.52
CA VAL A 37 -1.73 24.49 -1.46
C VAL A 37 -2.51 24.33 -2.77
N GLU A 38 -1.82 24.39 -3.92
CA GLU A 38 -2.42 24.15 -5.24
C GLU A 38 -2.90 22.70 -5.34
N SER A 39 -2.06 21.74 -4.94
CA SER A 39 -2.40 20.31 -4.95
C SER A 39 -3.62 20.00 -4.09
N VAL A 40 -3.70 20.53 -2.87
CA VAL A 40 -4.86 20.33 -1.98
C VAL A 40 -6.15 20.81 -2.65
N ARG A 41 -6.16 22.03 -3.20
CA ARG A 41 -7.36 22.58 -3.86
C ARG A 41 -7.77 21.78 -5.09
N ARG A 42 -6.81 21.42 -5.95
CA ARG A 42 -7.07 20.64 -7.16
C ARG A 42 -7.58 19.23 -6.85
N LEU A 43 -7.01 18.56 -5.86
CA LEU A 43 -7.48 17.23 -5.45
C LEU A 43 -8.87 17.28 -4.82
N ALA A 44 -9.17 18.32 -4.04
CA ALA A 44 -10.51 18.55 -3.49
C ALA A 44 -11.55 18.78 -4.61
N GLU A 45 -11.22 19.59 -5.63
CA GLU A 45 -12.06 19.81 -6.82
C GLU A 45 -12.39 18.49 -7.56
N LEU A 46 -11.46 17.54 -7.55
CA LEU A 46 -11.63 16.23 -8.17
C LEU A 46 -12.40 15.21 -7.29
N GLY A 47 -12.76 15.56 -6.05
CA GLY A 47 -13.51 14.70 -5.13
C GLY A 47 -12.66 13.82 -4.21
N ALA A 48 -11.37 14.11 -4.06
CA ALA A 48 -10.52 13.40 -3.09
C ALA A 48 -10.96 13.68 -1.65
N HIS A 49 -10.65 12.76 -0.75
CA HIS A 49 -10.89 12.85 0.70
C HIS A 49 -9.76 13.58 1.44
N GLY A 50 -8.53 13.36 1.00
CA GLY A 50 -7.35 13.84 1.74
C GLY A 50 -6.06 13.72 0.96
N VAL A 51 -4.99 14.23 1.57
CA VAL A 51 -3.61 14.16 1.06
C VAL A 51 -2.68 13.56 2.10
N THR A 52 -1.55 13.05 1.65
CA THR A 52 -0.46 12.54 2.50
C THR A 52 0.85 13.23 2.12
N PHE A 53 1.87 13.19 2.97
CA PHE A 53 3.13 13.89 2.69
C PHE A 53 4.33 13.21 3.36
N HIS A 54 5.50 13.28 2.71
CA HIS A 54 6.76 13.26 3.42
C HIS A 54 7.03 14.63 4.03
N ASP A 55 7.75 14.67 5.15
CA ASP A 55 8.24 15.93 5.73
C ASP A 55 8.85 16.89 4.70
N ASP A 56 9.74 16.38 3.84
CA ASP A 56 10.47 17.18 2.85
C ASP A 56 9.62 17.59 1.63
N ASP A 57 8.41 17.04 1.46
CA ASP A 57 7.46 17.49 0.43
C ASP A 57 6.76 18.79 0.84
N LEU A 58 6.45 18.90 2.14
CA LEU A 58 5.71 20.02 2.71
C LEU A 58 6.65 21.14 3.19
N ILE A 59 7.78 20.76 3.79
CA ILE A 59 8.75 21.68 4.38
C ILE A 59 10.11 21.42 3.71
N PRO A 60 10.64 22.36 2.91
CA PRO A 60 11.93 22.16 2.25
C PRO A 60 13.03 21.82 3.26
N PHE A 61 13.85 20.81 2.94
CA PHE A 61 14.93 20.35 3.80
C PHE A 61 15.87 21.52 4.20
N GLY A 62 16.15 21.65 5.49
CA GLY A 62 17.02 22.71 6.04
C GLY A 62 16.30 24.04 6.34
N SER A 63 14.99 24.14 6.12
CA SER A 63 14.18 25.28 6.54
C SER A 63 14.36 25.57 8.04
N SER A 64 14.44 26.84 8.37
CA SER A 64 14.39 27.33 9.76
C SER A 64 13.04 27.03 10.40
N ASP A 65 12.96 27.13 11.72
CA ASP A 65 11.71 26.88 12.45
C ASP A 65 10.59 27.87 12.06
N SER A 66 10.93 29.13 11.75
CA SER A 66 9.96 30.12 11.29
C SER A 66 9.47 29.86 9.85
N GLU A 67 10.34 29.38 8.96
CA GLU A 67 9.93 28.99 7.60
C GLU A 67 9.04 27.75 7.67
N ARG A 68 9.40 26.77 8.51
CA ARG A 68 8.58 25.59 8.79
C ARG A 68 7.18 25.98 9.26
N GLU A 69 7.07 26.90 10.21
CA GLU A 69 5.78 27.37 10.72
C GLU A 69 4.91 27.97 9.61
N GLU A 70 5.50 28.80 8.73
CA GLU A 70 4.76 29.42 7.62
C GLU A 70 4.27 28.37 6.59
N HIS A 71 5.11 27.37 6.25
CA HIS A 71 4.69 26.27 5.36
C HIS A 71 3.51 25.48 5.94
N VAL A 72 3.60 25.11 7.22
CA VAL A 72 2.53 24.37 7.91
C VAL A 72 1.25 25.20 7.99
N LYS A 73 1.35 26.49 8.30
CA LYS A 73 0.20 27.40 8.38
C LYS A 73 -0.54 27.51 7.05
N ARG A 74 0.19 27.72 5.95
CA ARG A 74 -0.40 27.81 4.60
C ARG A 74 -1.10 26.51 4.20
N PHE A 75 -0.49 25.38 4.51
CA PHE A 75 -1.06 24.07 4.23
C PHE A 75 -2.31 23.81 5.06
N ARG A 76 -2.28 24.09 6.37
CA ARG A 76 -3.45 23.98 7.26
C ARG A 76 -4.62 24.83 6.77
N GLN A 77 -4.36 26.07 6.34
CA GLN A 77 -5.40 26.92 5.76
C GLN A 77 -6.03 26.28 4.51
N ALA A 78 -5.25 25.63 3.65
CA ALA A 78 -5.77 24.95 2.48
C ALA A 78 -6.63 23.73 2.84
N LEU A 79 -6.24 22.98 3.88
CA LEU A 79 -7.05 21.87 4.42
C LEU A 79 -8.38 22.39 4.99
N ASP A 80 -8.34 23.48 5.76
CA ASP A 80 -9.53 24.11 6.35
C ASP A 80 -10.49 24.65 5.26
N ASP A 81 -9.95 25.30 4.23
CA ASP A 81 -10.72 25.85 3.11
C ASP A 81 -11.44 24.77 2.28
N THR A 82 -10.90 23.55 2.24
CA THR A 82 -11.37 22.47 1.36
C THR A 82 -12.06 21.33 2.10
N GLY A 83 -11.86 21.23 3.41
CA GLY A 83 -12.32 20.11 4.23
C GLY A 83 -11.47 18.83 4.11
N MET A 84 -10.41 18.85 3.28
CA MET A 84 -9.50 17.72 3.04
C MET A 84 -8.83 17.25 4.34
N LYS A 85 -8.59 15.95 4.43
CA LYS A 85 -7.94 15.31 5.59
C LYS A 85 -6.47 14.99 5.32
N VAL A 86 -5.75 14.71 6.39
CA VAL A 86 -4.40 14.15 6.36
C VAL A 86 -4.40 12.84 7.13
N PRO A 87 -4.81 11.71 6.50
CA PRO A 87 -4.94 10.44 7.22
C PRO A 87 -3.60 9.74 7.46
N MET A 88 -2.58 10.07 6.66
CA MET A 88 -1.25 9.47 6.72
C MET A 88 -0.15 10.51 6.46
N ALA A 89 0.99 10.33 7.13
CA ALA A 89 2.24 11.02 6.83
C ALA A 89 3.42 10.03 6.87
N THR A 90 4.57 10.41 6.31
CA THR A 90 5.78 9.58 6.23
C THR A 90 7.04 10.45 6.31
N THR A 91 8.22 9.85 6.36
CA THR A 91 9.51 10.58 6.44
C THR A 91 10.33 10.33 5.19
N ASN A 92 10.86 11.39 4.56
CA ASN A 92 11.85 11.20 3.52
C ASN A 92 13.21 10.82 4.14
N LEU A 93 13.54 9.54 4.09
CA LEU A 93 14.83 8.97 4.51
C LEU A 93 15.62 8.42 3.31
N PHE A 94 15.41 8.98 2.11
CA PHE A 94 15.95 8.39 0.88
C PHE A 94 16.54 9.37 -0.13
N THR A 95 16.11 10.64 -0.13
CA THR A 95 16.57 11.64 -1.11
C THR A 95 17.90 12.27 -0.74
N HIS A 96 18.06 12.77 0.49
CA HIS A 96 19.28 13.49 0.88
C HIS A 96 20.51 12.54 0.88
N PRO A 97 21.69 12.96 0.37
CA PRO A 97 22.87 12.09 0.26
C PRO A 97 23.36 11.45 1.55
N VAL A 98 22.98 12.00 2.72
CA VAL A 98 23.29 11.42 4.03
C VAL A 98 22.69 10.02 4.19
N PHE A 99 21.56 9.72 3.54
CA PHE A 99 20.87 8.44 3.63
C PHE A 99 21.26 7.44 2.53
N LYS A 100 22.38 7.68 1.82
CA LYS A 100 22.82 6.83 0.70
C LYS A 100 22.97 5.34 1.04
N ASP A 101 23.23 5.00 2.31
CA ASP A 101 23.34 3.62 2.81
C ASP A 101 22.18 3.21 3.75
N GLY A 102 21.11 4.01 3.77
CA GLY A 102 19.99 3.84 4.70
C GLY A 102 19.83 5.02 5.66
N GLY A 103 18.69 5.03 6.33
CA GLY A 103 18.43 5.79 7.54
C GLY A 103 18.60 4.88 8.76
N PHE A 104 17.64 3.98 9.01
CA PHE A 104 17.63 3.16 10.23
C PHE A 104 18.68 2.05 10.23
N THR A 105 19.12 1.60 9.06
CA THR A 105 20.11 0.52 8.90
C THR A 105 21.40 0.99 8.25
N ALA A 106 21.62 2.30 8.19
CA ALA A 106 22.90 2.89 7.80
C ALA A 106 24.04 2.28 8.63
N ASN A 107 25.18 1.96 8.00
CA ASN A 107 26.34 1.47 8.74
C ASN A 107 26.84 2.53 9.75
N ASP A 108 26.80 3.80 9.36
CA ASP A 108 27.15 4.95 10.19
C ASP A 108 26.11 5.17 11.31
N ARG A 109 26.56 5.08 12.57
CA ARG A 109 25.67 5.13 13.75
C ARG A 109 25.02 6.50 13.96
N ASP A 110 25.75 7.57 13.67
CA ASP A 110 25.24 8.93 13.76
C ASP A 110 24.11 9.18 12.76
N VAL A 111 24.19 8.62 11.54
CA VAL A 111 23.11 8.65 10.54
C VAL A 111 21.85 7.95 11.06
N ARG A 112 21.98 6.77 11.69
CA ARG A 112 20.82 6.08 12.32
C ARG A 112 20.13 6.94 13.37
N ARG A 113 20.91 7.63 14.20
CA ARG A 113 20.38 8.54 15.23
C ARG A 113 19.70 9.76 14.62
N TYR A 114 20.28 10.31 13.55
CA TYR A 114 19.69 11.42 12.81
C TYR A 114 18.36 11.03 12.15
N ALA A 115 18.28 9.85 11.52
CA ALA A 115 17.07 9.30 10.92
C ALA A 115 15.92 9.18 11.95
N LEU A 116 16.21 8.64 13.14
CA LEU A 116 15.23 8.58 14.24
C LEU A 116 14.73 9.96 14.66
N ARG A 117 15.64 10.93 14.83
CA ARG A 117 15.26 12.30 15.21
C ARG A 117 14.44 13.02 14.13
N LYS A 118 14.77 12.82 12.85
CA LYS A 118 14.00 13.36 11.72
C LYS A 118 12.57 12.78 11.72
N THR A 119 12.47 11.46 11.91
CA THR A 119 11.19 10.74 11.98
C THR A 119 10.33 11.23 13.15
N MET A 120 10.87 11.26 14.37
CA MET A 120 10.12 11.74 15.56
C MET A 120 9.60 13.17 15.38
N ARG A 121 10.42 14.07 14.82
CA ARG A 121 10.02 15.47 14.54
C ARG A 121 8.84 15.56 13.56
N ASN A 122 8.69 14.60 12.65
CA ASN A 122 7.59 14.58 11.71
C ASN A 122 6.38 13.77 12.22
N ILE A 123 6.57 12.80 13.11
CA ILE A 123 5.48 12.17 13.87
C ILE A 123 4.70 13.24 14.66
N ASP A 124 5.38 14.19 15.30
CA ASP A 124 4.69 15.27 16.02
C ASP A 124 3.79 16.10 15.08
N LEU A 125 4.29 16.43 13.88
CA LEU A 125 3.52 17.18 12.88
C LEU A 125 2.36 16.34 12.33
N ALA A 126 2.57 15.04 12.11
CA ALA A 126 1.53 14.13 11.66
C ALA A 126 0.39 14.06 12.68
N ALA A 127 0.72 13.95 13.98
CA ALA A 127 -0.26 13.99 15.06
C ALA A 127 -1.00 15.34 15.12
N GLU A 128 -0.29 16.46 14.96
CA GLU A 128 -0.87 17.81 14.91
C GLU A 128 -1.85 18.04 13.74
N LEU A 129 -1.64 17.32 12.63
CA LEU A 129 -2.50 17.35 11.44
C LEU A 129 -3.60 16.27 11.46
N GLY A 130 -3.64 15.43 12.51
CA GLY A 130 -4.67 14.41 12.69
C GLY A 130 -4.46 13.12 11.91
N ALA A 131 -3.23 12.83 11.49
CA ALA A 131 -2.90 11.55 10.88
C ALA A 131 -3.06 10.39 11.87
N GLN A 132 -3.64 9.29 11.40
CA GLN A 132 -3.85 8.07 12.20
C GLN A 132 -2.84 6.97 11.84
N THR A 133 -2.15 7.11 10.71
CA THR A 133 -1.13 6.18 10.25
C THR A 133 0.16 6.92 9.90
N TYR A 134 1.29 6.36 10.31
CA TYR A 134 2.61 6.84 9.94
C TYR A 134 3.33 5.76 9.14
N VAL A 135 3.49 6.00 7.84
CA VAL A 135 4.12 5.05 6.93
C VAL A 135 5.65 5.12 7.07
N ALA A 136 6.30 3.98 6.93
CA ALA A 136 7.76 3.87 6.88
C ALA A 136 8.19 3.02 5.68
N TRP A 137 8.60 3.69 4.61
CA TRP A 137 9.25 3.08 3.45
C TRP A 137 10.78 3.11 3.61
N GLY A 138 11.36 1.92 3.76
CA GLY A 138 12.81 1.72 3.93
C GLY A 138 13.59 1.75 2.61
N GLY A 139 13.30 2.68 1.68
CA GLY A 139 13.85 2.65 0.32
C GLY A 139 15.37 2.61 0.20
N ARG A 140 16.11 3.06 1.23
CA ARG A 140 17.59 2.99 1.27
C ARG A 140 18.15 1.88 2.15
N GLU A 141 17.31 1.12 2.83
CA GLU A 141 17.72 0.06 3.75
C GLU A 141 18.02 -1.22 2.94
N GLY A 142 19.28 -1.48 2.61
CA GLY A 142 19.62 -2.54 1.67
C GLY A 142 21.10 -2.57 1.27
N ALA A 143 21.41 -3.22 0.16
CA ALA A 143 22.76 -3.30 -0.38
C ALA A 143 22.81 -3.56 -1.89
N GLU A 144 23.95 -3.22 -2.51
CA GLU A 144 24.31 -3.61 -3.88
C GLU A 144 25.31 -4.77 -3.90
N SER A 145 25.88 -5.15 -2.74
CA SER A 145 26.86 -6.23 -2.63
C SER A 145 26.77 -6.93 -1.27
N GLY A 146 26.93 -8.25 -1.26
CA GLY A 146 26.66 -9.07 -0.07
C GLY A 146 27.55 -8.79 1.14
N ALA A 147 28.77 -8.27 0.94
CA ALA A 147 29.67 -7.92 2.04
C ALA A 147 29.36 -6.56 2.70
N ALA A 148 28.53 -5.72 2.07
CA ALA A 148 28.28 -4.34 2.52
C ALA A 148 27.33 -4.25 3.73
N LYS A 149 26.53 -5.31 3.97
CA LYS A 149 25.49 -5.31 5.01
C LYS A 149 25.37 -6.68 5.68
N ASP A 150 25.71 -6.78 6.96
CA ASP A 150 25.27 -7.94 7.76
C ASP A 150 23.77 -7.78 8.04
N VAL A 151 22.96 -8.56 7.34
CA VAL A 151 21.50 -8.46 7.38
C VAL A 151 20.94 -8.70 8.78
N ARG A 152 21.57 -9.57 9.59
CA ARG A 152 21.10 -9.84 10.97
C ARG A 152 21.27 -8.60 11.82
N VAL A 153 22.44 -7.96 11.74
CA VAL A 153 22.72 -6.72 12.45
C VAL A 153 21.82 -5.59 11.95
N ALA A 154 21.57 -5.51 10.64
CA ALA A 154 20.66 -4.53 10.07
C ALA A 154 19.22 -4.70 10.58
N LEU A 155 18.71 -5.94 10.65
CA LEU A 155 17.40 -6.23 11.23
C LEU A 155 17.33 -5.89 12.73
N ASP A 156 18.40 -6.14 13.49
CA ASP A 156 18.46 -5.71 14.90
C ASP A 156 18.38 -4.17 15.02
N ARG A 157 18.99 -3.41 14.09
CA ARG A 157 18.90 -1.93 14.09
C ARG A 157 17.54 -1.45 13.62
N MET A 158 16.94 -2.13 12.65
CA MET A 158 15.59 -1.86 12.19
C MET A 158 14.59 -2.04 13.35
N LYS A 159 14.69 -3.16 14.09
CA LYS A 159 13.89 -3.44 15.29
C LYS A 159 14.09 -2.36 16.35
N GLU A 160 15.34 -2.05 16.71
CA GLU A 160 15.67 -0.99 17.66
C GLU A 160 15.02 0.35 17.27
N ALA A 161 15.08 0.71 15.98
CA ALA A 161 14.47 1.94 15.50
C ALA A 161 12.94 1.94 15.66
N PHE A 162 12.26 0.90 15.19
CA PHE A 162 10.81 0.80 15.31
C PHE A 162 10.37 0.74 16.77
N ASP A 163 11.04 -0.03 17.63
CA ASP A 163 10.72 -0.12 19.06
C ASP A 163 10.81 1.26 19.75
N LEU A 164 11.85 2.05 19.44
CA LEU A 164 12.00 3.43 19.95
C LEU A 164 10.89 4.35 19.45
N LEU A 165 10.45 4.21 18.19
CA LEU A 165 9.33 4.98 17.65
C LEU A 165 8.01 4.59 18.32
N GLY A 166 7.81 3.29 18.61
CA GLY A 166 6.68 2.78 19.37
C GLY A 166 6.64 3.29 20.81
N GLU A 167 7.81 3.29 21.47
CA GLU A 167 7.96 3.90 22.80
C GLU A 167 7.67 5.40 22.77
N TYR A 168 8.15 6.10 21.75
CA TYR A 168 7.93 7.55 21.58
C TYR A 168 6.42 7.87 21.47
N VAL A 169 5.69 7.24 20.53
CA VAL A 169 4.25 7.52 20.35
C VAL A 169 3.44 7.15 21.58
N THR A 170 3.80 6.05 22.27
CA THR A 170 3.16 5.63 23.52
C THR A 170 3.40 6.65 24.62
N THR A 171 4.63 7.17 24.74
CA THR A 171 5.00 8.15 25.76
C THR A 171 4.32 9.51 25.53
N GLN A 172 4.18 9.93 24.27
CA GLN A 172 3.46 11.15 23.92
C GLN A 172 1.93 11.00 24.02
N GLY A 173 1.42 9.76 24.08
CA GLY A 173 -0.01 9.48 24.08
C GLY A 173 -0.69 9.74 22.73
N TYR A 174 0.05 9.56 21.61
CA TYR A 174 -0.52 9.68 20.27
C TYR A 174 -1.29 8.42 19.87
N ASP A 175 -2.43 8.60 19.17
CA ASP A 175 -3.24 7.52 18.60
C ASP A 175 -2.79 7.15 17.17
N ILE A 176 -1.47 7.23 16.91
CA ILE A 176 -0.85 6.89 15.63
C ILE A 176 -0.45 5.41 15.64
N ARG A 177 -0.73 4.72 14.53
CA ARG A 177 -0.18 3.40 14.21
C ARG A 177 0.86 3.49 13.09
N PHE A 178 1.78 2.54 13.04
CA PHE A 178 2.81 2.48 12.01
C PHE A 178 2.46 1.47 10.91
N ALA A 179 2.80 1.79 9.67
CA ALA A 179 2.65 0.88 8.54
C ALA A 179 3.96 0.76 7.76
N ILE A 180 4.57 -0.42 7.78
CA ILE A 180 5.82 -0.71 7.04
C ILE A 180 5.48 -0.98 5.59
N GLU A 181 6.17 -0.29 4.68
CA GLU A 181 5.99 -0.44 3.24
C GLU A 181 7.12 -1.29 2.64
N PRO A 182 6.83 -2.53 2.24
CA PRO A 182 7.82 -3.41 1.60
C PRO A 182 8.04 -3.02 0.14
N LYS A 183 9.29 -3.17 -0.32
CA LYS A 183 9.65 -3.06 -1.74
C LYS A 183 10.85 -3.97 -2.01
N PRO A 184 10.89 -4.73 -3.12
CA PRO A 184 11.96 -5.71 -3.32
C PRO A 184 13.31 -5.09 -3.66
N ASN A 185 13.33 -4.04 -4.48
CA ASN A 185 14.51 -3.34 -4.94
C ASN A 185 14.13 -1.93 -5.43
N GLU A 186 15.14 -1.16 -5.83
CA GLU A 186 15.03 0.22 -6.30
C GLU A 186 14.62 1.22 -5.20
N PRO A 187 15.53 2.11 -4.75
CA PRO A 187 16.82 2.43 -5.36
C PRO A 187 18.01 1.55 -4.95
N ARG A 188 17.89 0.66 -3.95
CA ARG A 188 18.96 -0.31 -3.63
C ARG A 188 18.89 -1.52 -4.56
N GLY A 189 20.02 -2.24 -4.69
CA GLY A 189 20.05 -3.52 -5.42
C GLY A 189 19.06 -4.54 -4.85
N ASP A 190 19.12 -4.75 -3.54
CA ASP A 190 18.13 -5.50 -2.76
C ASP A 190 17.75 -4.68 -1.52
N ILE A 191 16.46 -4.48 -1.29
CA ILE A 191 15.93 -3.78 -0.11
C ILE A 191 15.56 -4.79 0.98
N LEU A 192 15.81 -4.43 2.24
CA LEU A 192 15.41 -5.23 3.41
C LEU A 192 13.88 -5.22 3.56
N LEU A 193 13.32 -6.35 4.01
CA LEU A 193 11.87 -6.57 4.06
C LEU A 193 11.21 -6.46 2.66
N PRO A 194 11.64 -7.29 1.70
CA PRO A 194 11.37 -7.06 0.27
C PRO A 194 9.91 -7.28 -0.16
N THR A 195 9.09 -7.93 0.67
CA THR A 195 7.68 -8.24 0.35
C THR A 195 6.80 -8.16 1.59
N ILE A 196 5.47 -8.13 1.39
CA ILE A 196 4.47 -8.17 2.48
C ILE A 196 4.79 -9.24 3.52
N GLY A 197 5.11 -10.46 3.09
CA GLY A 197 5.40 -11.57 4.00
C GLY A 197 6.60 -11.32 4.92
N HIS A 198 7.65 -10.68 4.40
CA HIS A 198 8.84 -10.34 5.20
C HIS A 198 8.54 -9.24 6.21
N ALA A 199 7.79 -8.21 5.81
CA ALA A 199 7.38 -7.14 6.70
C ALA A 199 6.48 -7.67 7.84
N LEU A 200 5.49 -8.52 7.53
CA LEU A 200 4.65 -9.18 8.53
C LEU A 200 5.49 -10.01 9.51
N ALA A 201 6.41 -10.84 9.02
CA ALA A 201 7.27 -11.67 9.88
C ALA A 201 8.18 -10.84 10.80
N PHE A 202 8.65 -9.67 10.32
CA PHE A 202 9.44 -8.73 11.12
C PHE A 202 8.61 -8.07 12.23
N ILE A 203 7.38 -7.65 11.91
CA ILE A 203 6.46 -6.99 12.86
C ILE A 203 6.23 -7.84 14.11
N GLU A 204 6.08 -9.16 13.95
CA GLU A 204 5.88 -10.11 15.06
C GLU A 204 7.07 -10.19 16.04
N ARG A 205 8.19 -9.54 15.72
CA ARG A 205 9.38 -9.47 16.58
C ARG A 205 9.55 -8.12 17.28
N LEU A 206 8.68 -7.14 17.03
CA LEU A 206 8.71 -5.84 17.71
C LEU A 206 8.17 -5.96 19.14
N GLU A 207 8.54 -5.02 20.03
CA GLU A 207 8.12 -5.07 21.45
C GLU A 207 6.62 -4.77 21.63
N ARG A 208 6.03 -4.02 20.70
CA ARG A 208 4.61 -3.63 20.68
C ARG A 208 3.99 -3.94 19.32
N PRO A 209 3.92 -5.22 18.90
CA PRO A 209 3.55 -5.60 17.53
C PRO A 209 2.17 -5.07 17.12
N GLU A 210 1.25 -4.83 18.07
CA GLU A 210 -0.07 -4.25 17.86
C GLU A 210 -0.06 -2.84 17.26
N LEU A 211 1.02 -2.06 17.44
CA LEU A 211 1.16 -0.73 16.88
C LEU A 211 1.56 -0.73 15.39
N TYR A 212 1.95 -1.89 14.85
CA TYR A 212 2.53 -2.00 13.51
C TYR A 212 1.70 -2.91 12.62
N GLY A 213 1.48 -2.42 11.41
CA GLY A 213 0.93 -3.16 10.28
C GLY A 213 1.77 -2.91 9.04
N VAL A 214 1.21 -3.22 7.88
CA VAL A 214 1.84 -3.02 6.58
C VAL A 214 1.10 -1.94 5.77
N ASN A 215 1.86 -1.28 4.89
CA ASN A 215 1.39 -0.44 3.79
C ASN A 215 1.82 -1.07 2.46
N PRO A 216 1.13 -2.09 1.93
CA PRO A 216 1.56 -2.72 0.70
C PRO A 216 1.23 -1.85 -0.51
N GLU A 217 2.12 -1.86 -1.51
CA GLU A 217 1.90 -1.20 -2.79
C GLU A 217 1.75 -2.22 -3.93
N VAL A 218 0.79 -1.97 -4.83
CA VAL A 218 0.51 -2.84 -6.00
C VAL A 218 1.78 -3.10 -6.80
N GLY A 219 2.50 -2.03 -7.17
CA GLY A 219 3.69 -2.11 -8.01
C GLY A 219 4.80 -2.91 -7.37
N HIS A 220 5.07 -2.69 -6.08
CA HIS A 220 6.16 -3.33 -5.35
C HIS A 220 6.11 -4.86 -5.34
N GLU A 221 4.95 -5.47 -5.04
CA GLU A 221 4.83 -6.93 -5.08
C GLU A 221 4.90 -7.45 -6.53
N GLN A 222 4.37 -6.69 -7.49
CA GLN A 222 4.42 -7.03 -8.91
C GLN A 222 5.84 -6.94 -9.49
N MET A 223 6.72 -6.09 -8.94
CA MET A 223 8.16 -6.08 -9.25
C MET A 223 8.85 -7.39 -8.86
N ALA A 224 8.33 -8.11 -7.86
CA ALA A 224 8.79 -9.45 -7.50
C ALA A 224 8.03 -10.59 -8.23
N GLY A 225 7.12 -10.24 -9.15
CA GLY A 225 6.26 -11.19 -9.84
C GLY A 225 5.22 -11.87 -8.93
N LEU A 226 4.94 -11.29 -7.77
CA LEU A 226 3.98 -11.83 -6.82
C LEU A 226 2.54 -11.39 -7.15
N ASN A 227 1.59 -12.20 -6.70
CA ASN A 227 0.17 -11.88 -6.79
C ASN A 227 -0.23 -10.94 -5.66
N PHE A 228 -0.46 -9.67 -6.01
CA PHE A 228 -0.80 -8.64 -5.02
C PHE A 228 -2.09 -8.94 -4.23
N PRO A 229 -3.24 -9.30 -4.85
CA PRO A 229 -4.42 -9.72 -4.10
C PRO A 229 -4.18 -10.83 -3.07
N HIS A 230 -3.31 -11.82 -3.37
CA HIS A 230 -2.98 -12.88 -2.41
C HIS A 230 -2.19 -12.34 -1.20
N GLY A 231 -1.21 -11.46 -1.45
CA GLY A 231 -0.47 -10.79 -0.37
C GLY A 231 -1.37 -9.93 0.51
N ILE A 232 -2.32 -9.22 -0.10
CA ILE A 232 -3.33 -8.43 0.63
C ILE A 232 -4.26 -9.32 1.45
N ALA A 233 -4.68 -10.47 0.92
CA ALA A 233 -5.48 -11.44 1.68
C ALA A 233 -4.73 -11.96 2.91
N GLN A 234 -3.42 -12.21 2.80
CA GLN A 234 -2.58 -12.59 3.95
C GLN A 234 -2.47 -11.46 4.99
N ALA A 235 -2.30 -10.21 4.55
CA ALA A 235 -2.24 -9.06 5.46
C ALA A 235 -3.59 -8.82 6.18
N LEU A 236 -4.71 -9.02 5.49
CA LEU A 236 -6.07 -8.98 6.08
C LEU A 236 -6.26 -10.12 7.09
N TRP A 237 -5.86 -11.34 6.73
CA TRP A 237 -5.92 -12.51 7.61
C TRP A 237 -5.14 -12.30 8.91
N ALA A 238 -3.98 -11.63 8.84
CA ALA A 238 -3.18 -11.27 10.01
C ALA A 238 -3.75 -10.08 10.81
N GLY A 239 -4.77 -9.36 10.31
CA GLY A 239 -5.26 -8.13 10.91
C GLY A 239 -4.26 -6.97 10.83
N LYS A 240 -3.39 -6.96 9.81
CA LYS A 240 -2.24 -6.05 9.69
C LYS A 240 -2.29 -5.11 8.49
N LEU A 241 -3.35 -5.12 7.68
CA LEU A 241 -3.52 -4.16 6.59
C LEU A 241 -3.96 -2.79 7.13
N PHE A 242 -2.99 -1.96 7.54
CA PHE A 242 -3.27 -0.66 8.16
C PHE A 242 -3.47 0.44 7.11
N HIS A 243 -2.74 0.36 6.01
CA HIS A 243 -2.82 1.27 4.87
C HIS A 243 -2.53 0.49 3.58
N ILE A 244 -2.79 1.08 2.41
CA ILE A 244 -2.52 0.47 1.11
C ILE A 244 -2.21 1.54 0.06
N ASP A 245 -1.25 1.27 -0.80
CA ASP A 245 -0.90 2.13 -1.93
C ASP A 245 -1.32 1.49 -3.25
N LEU A 246 -2.10 2.26 -4.02
CA LEU A 246 -2.76 1.84 -5.24
C LEU A 246 -2.12 2.50 -6.46
N ASN A 247 -1.49 1.67 -7.30
CA ASN A 247 -0.93 2.10 -8.58
C ASN A 247 -1.00 0.96 -9.61
N GLY A 248 -0.19 1.04 -10.66
CA GLY A 248 -0.10 0.03 -11.70
C GLY A 248 1.34 -0.23 -12.11
N GLN A 249 1.64 -1.50 -12.36
CA GLN A 249 2.95 -1.97 -12.81
C GLN A 249 2.77 -2.99 -13.93
N SER A 250 3.71 -3.02 -14.89
CA SER A 250 3.70 -3.99 -15.98
C SER A 250 4.76 -5.08 -15.78
N GLY A 251 4.61 -5.87 -14.72
CA GLY A 251 5.49 -6.98 -14.38
C GLY A 251 6.85 -6.58 -13.78
N ILE A 252 7.84 -7.47 -13.91
CA ILE A 252 9.16 -7.34 -13.27
C ILE A 252 10.04 -6.36 -14.05
N LYS A 253 10.14 -5.13 -13.57
CA LYS A 253 11.01 -4.06 -14.10
C LYS A 253 11.15 -2.95 -13.04
N TYR A 254 11.74 -1.82 -13.42
CA TYR A 254 11.74 -0.60 -12.61
C TYR A 254 10.31 -0.24 -12.18
N ASP A 255 10.21 0.43 -11.05
CA ASP A 255 8.94 0.87 -10.50
C ASP A 255 8.32 1.97 -11.38
N GLN A 256 7.19 1.65 -12.00
CA GLN A 256 6.57 2.52 -13.00
C GLN A 256 5.61 3.55 -12.42
N ASP A 257 5.05 3.27 -11.24
CA ASP A 257 4.06 4.13 -10.60
C ASP A 257 2.89 4.54 -11.53
N LEU A 258 2.38 3.63 -12.36
CA LEU A 258 1.27 3.98 -13.26
C LEU A 258 0.01 4.28 -12.45
N ARG A 259 -0.91 5.07 -13.00
CA ARG A 259 -2.22 5.28 -12.36
C ARG A 259 -2.92 3.93 -12.09
N PHE A 260 -3.65 3.82 -10.99
CA PHE A 260 -4.37 2.59 -10.63
C PHE A 260 -5.30 2.11 -11.75
N GLY A 261 -5.30 0.80 -12.02
CA GLY A 261 -6.03 0.17 -13.12
C GLY A 261 -5.30 0.15 -14.46
N ALA A 262 -4.17 0.85 -14.60
CA ALA A 262 -3.17 0.52 -15.62
C ALA A 262 -2.28 -0.65 -15.14
N GLY A 263 -1.48 -1.23 -16.03
CA GLY A 263 -0.70 -2.43 -15.72
C GLY A 263 -1.58 -3.68 -15.73
N ASP A 264 -1.52 -4.49 -14.66
CA ASP A 264 -2.36 -5.68 -14.53
C ASP A 264 -3.80 -5.34 -14.11
N LEU A 265 -4.67 -5.16 -15.11
CA LEU A 265 -6.08 -4.82 -14.90
C LEU A 265 -6.88 -5.93 -14.18
N ARG A 266 -6.55 -7.21 -14.38
CA ARG A 266 -7.27 -8.29 -13.68
C ARG A 266 -6.88 -8.34 -12.20
N ALA A 267 -5.60 -8.14 -11.89
CA ALA A 267 -5.17 -8.02 -10.50
C ALA A 267 -5.84 -6.83 -9.80
N ALA A 268 -5.99 -5.69 -10.49
CA ALA A 268 -6.73 -4.54 -9.97
C ALA A 268 -8.21 -4.88 -9.70
N PHE A 269 -8.88 -5.62 -10.59
CA PHE A 269 -10.24 -6.12 -10.38
C PHE A 269 -10.35 -6.99 -9.12
N TRP A 270 -9.49 -8.00 -9.00
CA TRP A 270 -9.51 -8.90 -7.83
C TRP A 270 -9.12 -8.21 -6.52
N LEU A 271 -8.26 -7.20 -6.59
CA LEU A 271 -7.93 -6.37 -5.43
C LEU A 271 -9.17 -5.60 -4.95
N VAL A 272 -9.90 -4.93 -5.85
CA VAL A 272 -11.09 -4.17 -5.46
C VAL A 272 -12.19 -5.10 -4.94
N ASP A 273 -12.40 -6.26 -5.57
CA ASP A 273 -13.30 -7.30 -5.06
C ASP A 273 -12.94 -7.71 -3.62
N LEU A 274 -11.66 -7.96 -3.34
CA LEU A 274 -11.18 -8.34 -2.02
C LEU A 274 -11.35 -7.22 -0.97
N LEU A 275 -10.93 -6.00 -1.28
CA LEU A 275 -10.99 -4.86 -0.34
C LEU A 275 -12.44 -4.55 0.06
N GLU A 276 -13.35 -4.54 -0.91
CA GLU A 276 -14.76 -4.25 -0.68
C GLU A 276 -15.46 -5.44 0.03
N SER A 277 -15.16 -6.68 -0.34
CA SER A 277 -15.73 -7.87 0.32
C SER A 277 -15.24 -8.06 1.76
N ALA A 278 -13.99 -7.70 2.04
CA ALA A 278 -13.41 -7.75 3.39
C ALA A 278 -13.83 -6.56 4.27
N GLY A 279 -14.50 -5.56 3.70
CA GLY A 279 -14.89 -4.35 4.44
C GLY A 279 -13.69 -3.52 4.88
N TYR A 280 -12.64 -3.42 4.07
CA TYR A 280 -11.50 -2.55 4.40
C TYR A 280 -11.97 -1.10 4.55
N GLU A 281 -11.72 -0.48 5.71
CA GLU A 281 -12.24 0.87 6.02
C GLU A 281 -11.19 1.99 5.89
N GLY A 282 -9.93 1.64 5.64
CA GLY A 282 -8.85 2.63 5.51
C GLY A 282 -8.88 3.44 4.22
N PRO A 283 -7.96 4.40 4.04
CA PRO A 283 -7.85 5.19 2.83
C PRO A 283 -7.55 4.34 1.59
N ARG A 284 -8.10 4.73 0.44
CA ARG A 284 -7.68 4.22 -0.88
C ARG A 284 -6.65 5.20 -1.42
N HIS A 285 -5.41 5.05 -0.94
CA HIS A 285 -4.33 5.97 -1.28
C HIS A 285 -3.70 5.59 -2.62
N PHE A 286 -3.47 6.59 -3.47
CA PHE A 286 -2.77 6.40 -4.74
C PHE A 286 -1.35 6.95 -4.62
N ASP A 287 -0.36 6.05 -4.53
CA ASP A 287 1.05 6.40 -4.76
C ASP A 287 1.40 6.12 -6.22
N PHE A 288 1.30 7.16 -7.06
CA PHE A 288 1.51 7.02 -8.50
C PHE A 288 2.24 8.25 -9.05
N LYS A 289 2.71 8.17 -10.29
CA LYS A 289 3.38 9.26 -10.99
C LYS A 289 2.70 9.50 -12.35
N PRO A 290 2.09 10.67 -12.58
CA PRO A 290 1.66 11.05 -13.92
C PRO A 290 2.86 11.02 -14.88
N PRO A 291 2.80 10.28 -16.00
CA PRO A 291 3.94 10.15 -16.91
C PRO A 291 4.58 11.49 -17.24
N ARG A 292 5.90 11.53 -17.37
CA ARG A 292 6.64 12.78 -17.63
C ARG A 292 6.30 13.44 -18.97
N THR A 293 5.58 12.73 -19.85
CA THR A 293 5.04 13.24 -21.12
C THR A 293 3.90 14.23 -20.94
N GLU A 294 3.23 14.19 -19.79
CA GLU A 294 2.05 15.01 -19.53
C GLU A 294 2.43 16.42 -19.07
N ASP A 295 1.63 17.41 -19.46
CA ASP A 295 1.56 18.70 -18.75
C ASP A 295 0.66 18.58 -17.50
N PHE A 296 0.27 19.71 -16.90
CA PHE A 296 -0.59 19.68 -15.72
C PHE A 296 -2.02 19.22 -16.00
N ASP A 297 -2.57 19.41 -17.20
CA ASP A 297 -3.90 18.91 -17.51
C ASP A 297 -3.89 17.37 -17.52
N GLY A 298 -2.83 16.78 -18.08
CA GLY A 298 -2.61 15.33 -18.03
C GLY A 298 -2.34 14.80 -16.60
N VAL A 299 -1.69 15.58 -15.73
CA VAL A 299 -1.53 15.25 -14.30
C VAL A 299 -2.89 15.06 -13.62
N TRP A 300 -3.78 16.05 -13.75
CA TRP A 300 -5.10 16.02 -13.13
C TRP A 300 -6.02 14.97 -13.76
N ALA A 301 -5.92 14.77 -15.08
CA ALA A 301 -6.62 13.68 -15.76
C ALA A 301 -6.17 12.29 -15.27
N SER A 302 -4.87 12.11 -14.98
CA SER A 302 -4.33 10.86 -14.46
C SER A 302 -4.82 10.60 -13.03
N ALA A 303 -4.83 11.62 -12.16
CA ALA A 303 -5.38 11.53 -10.80
C ALA A 303 -6.88 11.20 -10.79
N ALA A 304 -7.67 11.83 -11.66
CA ALA A 304 -9.08 11.49 -11.85
C ALA A 304 -9.25 10.05 -12.37
N GLY A 305 -8.34 9.59 -13.24
CA GLY A 305 -8.30 8.23 -13.75
C GLY A 305 -8.12 7.16 -12.68
N CYS A 306 -7.30 7.41 -11.65
CA CYS A 306 -7.14 6.51 -10.49
C CYS A 306 -8.48 6.23 -9.80
N MET A 307 -9.18 7.29 -9.39
CA MET A 307 -10.47 7.18 -8.68
C MET A 307 -11.54 6.56 -9.57
N ARG A 308 -11.63 7.01 -10.82
CA ARG A 308 -12.59 6.48 -11.80
C ARG A 308 -12.42 4.97 -11.99
N ASN A 309 -11.19 4.51 -12.18
CA ASN A 309 -10.92 3.08 -12.38
C ASN A 309 -11.33 2.26 -11.16
N TYR A 310 -11.03 2.73 -9.95
CA TYR A 310 -11.47 2.06 -8.73
C TYR A 310 -13.00 1.93 -8.66
N LEU A 311 -13.74 3.02 -8.92
CA LEU A 311 -15.21 3.01 -8.89
C LEU A 311 -15.83 2.10 -9.95
N ILE A 312 -15.25 2.04 -11.15
CA ILE A 312 -15.69 1.09 -12.19
C ILE A 312 -15.46 -0.34 -11.71
N LEU A 313 -14.25 -0.66 -11.23
CA LEU A 313 -13.92 -2.01 -10.76
C LEU A 313 -14.79 -2.42 -9.57
N LYS A 314 -15.10 -1.49 -8.66
CA LYS A 314 -16.02 -1.70 -7.53
C LYS A 314 -17.42 -2.10 -8.00
N GLU A 315 -17.96 -1.40 -8.98
CA GLU A 315 -19.25 -1.75 -9.59
C GLU A 315 -19.22 -3.15 -10.21
N ARG A 316 -18.17 -3.47 -10.98
CA ARG A 316 -18.06 -4.78 -11.66
C ARG A 316 -17.88 -5.92 -10.66
N ALA A 317 -17.09 -5.74 -9.62
CA ALA A 317 -16.91 -6.72 -8.57
C ALA A 317 -18.21 -6.96 -7.77
N ALA A 318 -18.93 -5.88 -7.44
CA ALA A 318 -20.23 -5.99 -6.79
C ALA A 318 -21.25 -6.75 -7.66
N ALA A 319 -21.32 -6.44 -8.96
CA ALA A 319 -22.18 -7.15 -9.91
C ALA A 319 -21.80 -8.64 -10.01
N PHE A 320 -20.50 -8.96 -10.09
CA PHE A 320 -19.99 -10.32 -10.08
C PHE A 320 -20.45 -11.11 -8.86
N ARG A 321 -20.28 -10.56 -7.64
CA ARG A 321 -20.68 -11.25 -6.39
C ARG A 321 -22.21 -11.37 -6.23
N ALA A 322 -22.97 -10.44 -6.80
CA ALA A 322 -24.43 -10.44 -6.74
C ALA A 322 -25.11 -11.35 -7.78
N ASP A 323 -24.40 -11.76 -8.84
CA ASP A 323 -24.95 -12.59 -9.91
C ASP A 323 -25.27 -14.02 -9.43
N PRO A 324 -26.53 -14.49 -9.54
CA PRO A 324 -26.92 -15.86 -9.17
C PRO A 324 -26.12 -16.94 -9.90
N GLU A 325 -25.76 -16.74 -11.17
CA GLU A 325 -24.98 -17.71 -11.95
C GLU A 325 -23.54 -17.80 -11.41
N VAL A 326 -22.96 -16.68 -10.99
CA VAL A 326 -21.66 -16.68 -10.30
C VAL A 326 -21.78 -17.38 -8.96
N GLN A 327 -22.84 -17.16 -8.18
CA GLN A 327 -23.04 -17.85 -6.90
C GLN A 327 -23.18 -19.37 -7.07
N GLU A 328 -23.83 -19.82 -8.14
CA GLU A 328 -23.87 -21.23 -8.52
C GLU A 328 -22.47 -21.75 -8.89
N ALA A 329 -21.74 -21.03 -9.76
CA ALA A 329 -20.39 -21.38 -10.16
C ALA A 329 -19.41 -21.44 -8.99
N LEU A 330 -19.54 -20.56 -7.98
CA LEU A 330 -18.75 -20.59 -6.74
C LEU A 330 -18.98 -21.89 -5.95
N ARG A 331 -20.23 -22.37 -5.85
CA ARG A 331 -20.57 -23.65 -5.20
C ARG A 331 -20.09 -24.84 -6.04
N ALA A 332 -20.23 -24.79 -7.36
CA ALA A 332 -19.68 -25.81 -8.26
C ALA A 332 -18.15 -25.92 -8.17
N ALA A 333 -17.48 -24.80 -7.89
CA ALA A 333 -16.05 -24.70 -7.59
C ALA A 333 -15.68 -24.99 -6.12
N ARG A 334 -16.64 -25.36 -5.28
CA ARG A 334 -16.46 -25.78 -3.87
C ARG A 334 -15.87 -24.72 -2.95
N LEU A 335 -16.04 -23.42 -3.26
CA LEU A 335 -15.57 -22.36 -2.35
C LEU A 335 -16.35 -22.34 -1.02
N ASP A 336 -17.58 -22.84 -1.01
CA ASP A 336 -18.36 -23.07 0.21
C ASP A 336 -17.77 -24.17 1.10
N GLN A 337 -17.09 -25.17 0.52
CA GLN A 337 -16.39 -26.22 1.28
C GLN A 337 -15.04 -25.74 1.80
N LEU A 338 -14.32 -24.90 1.03
CA LEU A 338 -13.06 -24.29 1.49
C LEU A 338 -13.26 -23.45 2.76
N ALA A 339 -14.42 -22.83 2.92
CA ALA A 339 -14.77 -22.03 4.10
C ALA A 339 -15.07 -22.88 5.35
N GLN A 340 -15.22 -24.20 5.22
CA GLN A 340 -15.47 -25.10 6.34
C GLN A 340 -14.17 -25.55 6.97
N ALA A 341 -14.15 -25.69 8.29
CA ALA A 341 -13.00 -26.26 9.00
C ALA A 341 -12.79 -27.71 8.55
N THR A 342 -11.56 -28.06 8.17
CA THR A 342 -11.21 -29.40 7.65
C THR A 342 -11.57 -30.53 8.61
N ALA A 343 -11.38 -30.32 9.91
CA ALA A 343 -11.61 -31.34 10.95
C ALA A 343 -12.08 -30.67 12.25
N ALA A 344 -13.27 -30.06 12.24
CA ALA A 344 -13.88 -29.46 13.44
C ALA A 344 -14.23 -30.50 14.52
N ASP A 345 -14.34 -31.76 14.13
CA ASP A 345 -14.50 -32.96 14.97
C ASP A 345 -13.21 -33.36 15.71
N GLY A 346 -12.06 -32.85 15.28
CA GLY A 346 -10.79 -32.97 15.99
C GLY A 346 -9.95 -34.18 15.60
N LEU A 347 -8.71 -34.21 16.10
CA LEU A 347 -7.68 -35.16 15.65
C LEU A 347 -8.07 -36.63 15.83
N GLN A 348 -8.67 -36.99 16.97
CA GLN A 348 -9.00 -38.39 17.24
C GLN A 348 -10.08 -38.90 16.28
N SER A 349 -11.12 -38.10 16.03
CA SER A 349 -12.16 -38.42 15.05
C SER A 349 -11.59 -38.57 13.64
N LEU A 350 -10.67 -37.68 13.24
CA LEU A 350 -9.99 -37.78 11.95
C LEU A 350 -9.12 -39.04 11.82
N LEU A 351 -8.44 -39.46 12.90
CA LEU A 351 -7.62 -40.69 12.91
C LEU A 351 -8.48 -41.96 12.84
N ASP A 352 -9.67 -41.93 13.43
CA ASP A 352 -10.59 -43.07 13.46
C ASP A 352 -11.52 -43.11 12.22
N ASP A 353 -11.56 -42.02 11.43
CA ASP A 353 -12.39 -41.91 10.23
C ASP A 353 -11.75 -42.61 9.03
N ARG A 354 -12.16 -43.85 8.82
CA ARG A 354 -11.77 -44.65 7.66
C ARG A 354 -12.10 -43.98 6.33
N SER A 355 -13.14 -43.15 6.26
CA SER A 355 -13.54 -42.49 5.01
C SER A 355 -12.56 -41.37 4.59
N ALA A 356 -11.71 -40.90 5.52
CA ALA A 356 -10.65 -39.95 5.25
C ALA A 356 -9.36 -40.61 4.72
N PHE A 357 -9.23 -41.95 4.83
CA PHE A 357 -8.04 -42.66 4.38
C PHE A 357 -8.31 -44.08 3.85
N GLU A 358 -8.58 -45.07 4.71
CA GLU A 358 -8.63 -46.49 4.31
C GLU A 358 -9.70 -46.80 3.25
N ASP A 359 -10.84 -46.13 3.34
CA ASP A 359 -12.00 -46.31 2.47
C ASP A 359 -12.22 -45.09 1.55
N PHE A 360 -11.29 -44.12 1.55
CA PHE A 360 -11.32 -43.00 0.61
C PHE A 360 -10.96 -43.48 -0.79
N ASP A 361 -11.76 -43.12 -1.80
CA ASP A 361 -11.48 -43.41 -3.21
C ASP A 361 -10.76 -42.22 -3.86
N PRO A 362 -9.41 -42.24 -3.95
CA PRO A 362 -8.66 -41.14 -4.54
C PRO A 362 -8.89 -41.00 -6.05
N ASP A 363 -9.22 -42.07 -6.76
CA ASP A 363 -9.39 -42.05 -8.21
C ASP A 363 -10.73 -41.39 -8.58
N ALA A 364 -11.81 -41.75 -7.90
CA ALA A 364 -13.09 -41.07 -8.03
C ALA A 364 -12.99 -39.59 -7.63
N ALA A 365 -12.25 -39.30 -6.55
CA ALA A 365 -12.01 -37.94 -6.10
C ALA A 365 -11.20 -37.11 -7.11
N ALA A 366 -10.18 -37.69 -7.74
CA ALA A 366 -9.32 -37.03 -8.73
C ALA A 366 -10.04 -36.74 -10.06
N ALA A 367 -11.04 -37.54 -10.41
CA ALA A 367 -11.85 -37.32 -11.62
C ALA A 367 -12.76 -36.07 -11.54
N ARG A 368 -12.93 -35.46 -10.36
CA ARG A 368 -13.79 -34.28 -10.17
C ARG A 368 -13.14 -33.02 -10.73
N GLY A 369 -13.61 -32.54 -11.88
CA GLY A 369 -13.20 -31.22 -12.42
C GLY A 369 -13.57 -30.08 -11.47
N MET A 370 -12.77 -29.01 -11.42
CA MET A 370 -12.96 -27.90 -10.47
C MET A 370 -13.84 -26.74 -10.98
N ALA A 371 -14.22 -26.76 -12.27
CA ALA A 371 -15.04 -25.71 -12.91
C ALA A 371 -14.47 -24.27 -12.85
N PHE A 372 -13.18 -24.11 -12.52
CA PHE A 372 -12.54 -22.81 -12.36
C PHE A 372 -12.53 -21.95 -13.63
N GLU A 373 -12.31 -22.55 -14.82
CA GLU A 373 -12.30 -21.79 -16.08
C GLU A 373 -13.65 -21.15 -16.39
N HIS A 374 -14.75 -21.84 -16.08
CA HIS A 374 -16.09 -21.28 -16.26
C HIS A 374 -16.33 -20.12 -15.29
N LEU A 375 -15.94 -20.28 -14.02
CA LEU A 375 -16.02 -19.23 -13.01
C LEU A 375 -15.17 -17.99 -13.38
N ASP A 376 -13.96 -18.19 -13.88
CA ASP A 376 -13.08 -17.10 -14.31
C ASP A 376 -13.60 -16.41 -15.58
N GLN A 377 -14.22 -17.15 -16.50
CA GLN A 377 -14.88 -16.54 -17.66
C GLN A 377 -16.06 -15.66 -17.25
N LEU A 378 -16.89 -16.09 -16.28
CA LEU A 378 -17.94 -15.24 -15.73
C LEU A 378 -17.36 -13.96 -15.12
N ALA A 379 -16.25 -14.07 -14.38
CA ALA A 379 -15.55 -12.90 -13.83
C ALA A 379 -15.05 -11.96 -14.93
N MET A 380 -14.49 -12.50 -16.02
CA MET A 380 -14.08 -11.73 -17.19
C MET A 380 -15.26 -11.01 -17.85
N ASP A 381 -16.38 -11.70 -18.04
CA ASP A 381 -17.58 -11.12 -18.64
C ASP A 381 -18.12 -9.97 -17.77
N HIS A 382 -18.12 -10.12 -16.45
CA HIS A 382 -18.47 -9.05 -15.51
C HIS A 382 -17.52 -7.86 -15.59
N LEU A 383 -16.21 -8.11 -15.56
CA LEU A 383 -15.18 -7.08 -15.69
C LEU A 383 -15.35 -6.27 -16.98
N LEU A 384 -15.58 -6.95 -18.12
CA LEU A 384 -15.74 -6.31 -19.42
C LEU A 384 -17.15 -5.74 -19.65
N GLY A 385 -18.13 -6.05 -18.80
CA GLY A 385 -19.53 -5.67 -18.99
C GLY A 385 -20.19 -6.40 -20.17
N ALA A 386 -19.82 -7.66 -20.37
CA ALA A 386 -20.20 -8.51 -21.49
C ALA A 386 -21.07 -9.71 -21.08
N ARG A 387 -21.75 -9.63 -19.92
CA ARG A 387 -22.75 -10.63 -19.49
C ARG A 387 -23.98 -10.55 -20.42
N GLY A 388 -24.39 -11.71 -20.95
CA GLY A 388 -25.45 -11.86 -21.95
C GLY A 388 -26.83 -12.18 -21.40
#